data_AF-A0A4P5Y8E6-F1
#
_entry.id   AF-A0A4P5Y8E6-F1
#
_cell.length_a   1.000
_cell.length_b   1.000
_cell.length_c   1.000
_cell.angle_alpha   90.00
_cell.angle_beta   90.00
_cell.angle_gamma   90.00
#
_symmetry.space_group_name_H-M   'P 1'
#
loop_
_entity.id
_entity.type
_entity.pdbx_description
1 polymer ?
#
loop_
_entity_poly.entity_id
_entity_poly.type
_entity_poly.pdbx_seq_one_letter_code
_entity_poly.pdbx_strand_id
1 'polypeptide(L)'
;MAGHTTTVQRLERQLQLEHARALSALHERYTALCAELFPAARARGYAGVDPVEAVRSLVSDPPALAEVGRAAADLWLTFFGCFRDDEAAYEAKQFRERADPLNRRLAQRQPGAAPDGPTTLALLDALDTFVDERHAAVSARIDALLAEIAKAQGEVRKATLGAAHGSDELARVEGSLDQALTEVGAPAAAGASALEKLAVLVARLREDAAGARVRADHAAHQLARLVGVLRGESDLGDLPPEVLGVLAEIRRLAQARSELERANRELYAKQAESEGGRRELVELLAAAERRLRGLGDADEERGEDRRLELYRRFAAAVEAGQDWKSALEKVRSLERVLTLDHAAQQRLVKVADRQLASLAQTLAELRAIQPITDDPRRLRPRWFGGDYDFRSLNGILRPLAAAAADLAQYGERARWAAGVQALAKHVPKLRAVFRELVKLVAAWRAKLGDPPPASLSISIDPGSGLLALPAILAADLDLLLKRRKAASAALELAPLIDAGVGLYHQAVTDAKGAAPTRVPAPKRESAAAAVARLAGELTALAGMLETSFSEAASDDFRLLPPDAALLSDDHLLRLGLSQLDTVLAELAAAPGAPTSKAATPARGDPQALRMALQERADWLELLTRYRIETPPGA
;
A
#
# COMPACT_ATOMS: atom_id res chain seq x y z
N MET A 1 -85.69 11.01 -16.83
CA MET A 1 -85.14 10.27 -15.67
C MET A 1 -84.70 8.83 -15.99
N ALA A 2 -85.14 8.20 -17.10
CA ALA A 2 -84.74 6.81 -17.44
C ALA A 2 -83.39 6.65 -18.17
N GLY A 3 -82.75 7.75 -18.61
CA GLY A 3 -81.49 7.71 -19.39
C GLY A 3 -80.20 7.80 -18.59
N HIS A 4 -80.24 8.16 -17.29
CA HIS A 4 -79.03 8.26 -16.46
C HIS A 4 -78.70 6.94 -15.75
N THR A 5 -79.70 6.10 -15.48
CA THR A 5 -79.54 4.79 -14.84
C THR A 5 -78.79 3.80 -15.74
N THR A 6 -78.90 3.93 -17.07
CA THR A 6 -78.25 3.06 -18.05
C THR A 6 -76.75 3.37 -18.23
N THR A 7 -76.34 4.62 -18.06
CA THR A 7 -74.93 5.04 -18.18
C THR A 7 -74.11 4.66 -16.95
N VAL A 8 -74.68 4.79 -15.75
CA VAL A 8 -74.03 4.37 -14.49
C VAL A 8 -73.85 2.86 -14.46
N GLN A 9 -74.89 2.08 -14.80
CA GLN A 9 -74.78 0.61 -14.88
C GLN A 9 -73.76 0.14 -15.94
N ARG A 10 -73.59 0.91 -17.02
CA ARG A 10 -72.57 0.63 -18.05
C ARG A 10 -71.16 0.89 -17.51
N LEU A 11 -70.94 1.99 -16.79
CA LEU A 11 -69.66 2.31 -16.17
C LEU A 11 -69.31 1.33 -15.04
N GLU A 12 -70.28 0.92 -14.21
CA GLU A 12 -70.07 -0.09 -13.18
C GLU A 12 -69.71 -1.45 -13.78
N ARG A 13 -70.38 -1.88 -14.85
CA ARG A 13 -70.00 -3.10 -15.58
C ARG A 13 -68.61 -2.99 -16.20
N GLN A 14 -68.26 -1.82 -16.74
CA GLN A 14 -66.93 -1.59 -17.31
C GLN A 14 -65.85 -1.65 -16.23
N LEU A 15 -66.05 -1.00 -15.08
CA LEU A 15 -65.16 -1.07 -13.92
C LEU A 15 -65.03 -2.50 -13.40
N GLN A 16 -66.13 -3.25 -13.29
CA GLN A 16 -66.10 -4.66 -12.88
C GLN A 16 -65.31 -5.52 -13.87
N LEU A 17 -65.47 -5.29 -15.18
CA LEU A 17 -64.71 -6.00 -16.22
C LEU A 17 -63.23 -5.61 -16.21
N GLU A 18 -62.89 -4.34 -16.03
CA GLU A 18 -61.52 -3.87 -15.93
C GLU A 18 -60.84 -4.42 -14.66
N HIS A 19 -61.54 -4.42 -13.53
CA HIS A 19 -61.05 -4.98 -12.27
C HIS A 19 -60.86 -6.50 -12.35
N ALA A 20 -61.80 -7.22 -12.97
CA ALA A 20 -61.68 -8.65 -13.23
C ALA A 20 -60.47 -8.96 -14.13
N ARG A 21 -60.26 -8.17 -15.19
CA ARG A 21 -59.09 -8.29 -16.07
C ARG A 21 -57.77 -8.03 -15.32
N ALA A 22 -57.74 -7.00 -14.47
CA ALA A 22 -56.56 -6.68 -13.67
C ALA A 22 -56.22 -7.79 -12.66
N LEU A 23 -57.23 -8.36 -11.99
CA LEU A 23 -57.03 -9.48 -11.07
C LEU A 23 -56.56 -10.75 -11.79
N SER A 24 -57.13 -11.07 -12.97
CA SER A 24 -56.65 -12.19 -13.77
C SER A 24 -55.20 -12.00 -14.20
N ALA A 25 -54.82 -10.80 -14.67
CA ALA A 25 -53.44 -10.50 -15.05
C ALA A 25 -52.46 -10.57 -13.87
N LEU A 26 -52.88 -10.14 -12.66
CA LEU A 26 -52.09 -10.28 -11.44
C LEU A 26 -51.89 -11.75 -11.08
N HIS A 27 -52.94 -12.56 -11.15
CA HIS A 27 -52.88 -13.99 -10.84
C HIS A 27 -51.99 -14.76 -11.82
N GLU A 28 -52.09 -14.46 -13.13
CA GLU A 28 -51.20 -15.01 -14.16
C GLU A 28 -49.73 -14.68 -13.88
N ARG A 29 -49.43 -13.41 -13.57
CA ARG A 29 -48.06 -12.97 -13.23
C ARG A 29 -47.54 -13.61 -11.96
N TYR A 30 -48.36 -13.71 -10.92
CA TYR A 30 -47.98 -14.37 -9.67
C TYR A 30 -47.70 -15.86 -9.88
N THR A 31 -48.51 -16.53 -10.71
CA THR A 31 -48.33 -17.94 -11.04
C THR A 31 -47.05 -18.15 -11.85
N ALA A 32 -46.76 -17.28 -12.82
CA ALA A 32 -45.50 -17.30 -13.58
C ALA A 32 -44.28 -17.11 -12.67
N LEU A 33 -44.35 -16.14 -11.75
CA LEU A 33 -43.29 -15.92 -10.75
C LEU A 33 -43.07 -17.15 -9.87
N CYS A 34 -44.14 -17.78 -9.38
CA CYS A 34 -44.04 -19.00 -8.59
C CYS A 34 -43.43 -20.17 -9.40
N ALA A 35 -43.77 -20.28 -10.70
CA ALA A 35 -43.23 -21.29 -11.59
C ALA A 35 -41.72 -21.14 -11.84
N GLU A 36 -41.18 -19.92 -11.78
CA GLU A 36 -39.73 -19.66 -11.84
C GLU A 36 -39.06 -19.81 -10.47
N LEU A 37 -39.72 -19.36 -9.41
CA LEU A 37 -39.21 -19.34 -8.04
C LEU A 37 -39.00 -20.75 -7.45
N PHE A 38 -39.99 -21.64 -7.59
CA PHE A 38 -39.93 -22.95 -6.94
C PHE A 38 -38.82 -23.86 -7.47
N PRO A 39 -38.55 -23.95 -8.80
CA PRO A 39 -37.40 -24.70 -9.29
C PRO A 39 -36.06 -24.20 -8.71
N ALA A 40 -35.87 -22.88 -8.64
CA ALA A 40 -34.67 -22.29 -8.07
C ALA A 40 -34.52 -22.59 -6.56
N ALA A 41 -35.62 -22.49 -5.81
CA ALA A 41 -35.63 -22.83 -4.38
C ALA A 41 -35.41 -24.34 -4.14
N ARG A 42 -36.00 -25.21 -4.97
CA ARG A 42 -35.79 -26.67 -4.91
C ARG A 42 -34.34 -27.07 -5.19
N ALA A 43 -33.65 -26.37 -6.10
CA ALA A 43 -32.23 -26.58 -6.33
C ALA A 43 -31.37 -26.30 -5.08
N ARG A 44 -31.89 -25.53 -4.11
CA ARG A 44 -31.27 -25.27 -2.80
C ARG A 44 -31.85 -26.12 -1.66
N GLY A 45 -32.67 -27.13 -1.97
CA GLY A 45 -33.22 -28.08 -1.01
C GLY A 45 -34.59 -27.73 -0.41
N TYR A 46 -35.27 -26.67 -0.88
CA TYR A 46 -36.61 -26.34 -0.42
C TYR A 46 -37.67 -27.27 -1.02
N ALA A 47 -38.46 -27.95 -0.18
CA ALA A 47 -39.50 -28.90 -0.60
C ALA A 47 -40.94 -28.40 -0.40
N GLY A 48 -41.14 -27.18 0.12
CA GLY A 48 -42.47 -26.63 0.42
C GLY A 48 -43.19 -26.04 -0.79
N VAL A 49 -44.41 -25.53 -0.53
CA VAL A 49 -45.28 -24.87 -1.52
C VAL A 49 -45.56 -23.39 -1.20
N ASP A 50 -44.99 -22.87 -0.11
CA ASP A 50 -45.10 -21.46 0.25
C ASP A 50 -44.04 -20.64 -0.52
N PRO A 51 -44.42 -19.67 -1.34
CA PRO A 51 -43.48 -18.85 -2.09
C PRO A 51 -42.66 -17.90 -1.20
N VAL A 52 -43.15 -17.50 -0.02
CA VAL A 52 -42.37 -16.64 0.89
C VAL A 52 -41.21 -17.42 1.50
N GLU A 53 -41.45 -18.65 1.94
CA GLU A 53 -40.39 -19.55 2.43
C GLU A 53 -39.46 -19.99 1.30
N ALA A 54 -39.96 -20.12 0.05
CA ALA A 54 -39.12 -20.36 -1.11
C ALA A 54 -38.13 -19.21 -1.36
N VAL A 55 -38.58 -17.95 -1.29
CA VAL A 55 -37.69 -16.77 -1.35
C VAL A 55 -36.71 -16.78 -0.19
N ARG A 56 -37.16 -17.07 1.05
CA ARG A 56 -36.26 -17.13 2.21
C ARG A 56 -35.16 -18.18 2.02
N SER A 57 -35.47 -19.33 1.43
CA SER A 57 -34.48 -20.38 1.11
C SER A 57 -33.45 -19.93 0.07
N LEU A 58 -33.85 -19.08 -0.88
CA LEU A 58 -32.96 -18.51 -1.91
C LEU A 58 -32.03 -17.42 -1.36
N VAL A 59 -32.50 -16.67 -0.36
CA VAL A 59 -31.75 -15.60 0.30
C VAL A 59 -30.87 -16.15 1.43
N SER A 60 -31.17 -17.34 1.95
CA SER A 60 -30.36 -18.02 2.96
C SER A 60 -29.06 -18.57 2.38
N ASP A 61 -28.01 -18.60 3.19
CA ASP A 61 -26.70 -19.13 2.82
C ASP A 61 -26.79 -20.58 2.30
N PRO A 62 -26.02 -20.97 1.27
CA PRO A 62 -26.04 -22.33 0.73
C PRO A 62 -25.73 -23.38 1.82
N PRO A 63 -26.29 -24.60 1.75
CA PRO A 63 -26.00 -25.67 2.72
C PRO A 63 -24.51 -25.96 2.89
N ALA A 64 -23.73 -25.90 1.80
CA ALA A 64 -22.28 -26.04 1.83
C ALA A 64 -21.58 -24.93 2.64
N LEU A 65 -22.09 -23.69 2.59
CA LEU A 65 -21.56 -22.59 3.39
C LEU A 65 -21.86 -22.77 4.89
N ALA A 66 -23.01 -23.39 5.22
CA ALA A 66 -23.34 -23.74 6.61
C ALA A 66 -22.46 -24.86 7.17
N GLU A 67 -22.01 -25.81 6.34
CA GLU A 67 -21.00 -26.80 6.73
C GLU A 67 -19.63 -26.17 6.96
N VAL A 68 -19.17 -25.31 6.04
CA VAL A 68 -17.93 -24.54 6.19
C VAL A 68 -17.98 -23.65 7.42
N GLY A 69 -19.12 -23.01 7.68
CA GLY A 69 -19.32 -22.20 8.89
C GLY A 69 -19.18 -23.01 10.17
N ARG A 70 -19.75 -24.22 10.23
CA ARG A 70 -19.59 -25.11 11.39
C ARG A 70 -18.13 -25.53 11.57
N ALA A 71 -17.47 -25.96 10.50
CA ALA A 71 -16.06 -26.31 10.55
C ALA A 71 -15.17 -25.14 10.99
N ALA A 72 -15.46 -23.92 10.52
CA ALA A 72 -14.75 -22.71 10.93
C ALA A 72 -14.95 -22.40 12.42
N ALA A 73 -16.17 -22.58 12.95
CA ALA A 73 -16.45 -22.40 14.37
C ALA A 73 -15.77 -23.48 15.24
N ASP A 74 -15.72 -24.73 14.79
CA ASP A 74 -15.01 -25.81 15.49
C ASP A 74 -13.50 -25.57 15.52
N LEU A 75 -12.92 -25.13 14.39
CA LEU A 75 -11.52 -24.75 14.29
C LEU A 75 -11.19 -23.56 15.21
N TRP A 76 -12.10 -22.58 15.26
CA TRP A 76 -12.02 -21.42 16.16
C TRP A 76 -11.91 -21.84 17.62
N LEU A 77 -12.79 -22.74 18.07
CA LEU A 77 -12.76 -23.26 19.44
C LEU A 77 -11.50 -24.10 19.70
N THR A 78 -11.09 -24.91 18.73
CA THR A 78 -9.89 -25.75 18.83
C THR A 78 -8.63 -24.90 19.00
N PHE A 79 -8.48 -23.81 18.23
CA PHE A 79 -7.36 -22.89 18.35
C PHE A 79 -7.19 -22.39 19.79
N PHE A 80 -8.27 -21.96 20.45
CA PHE A 80 -8.22 -21.51 21.83
C PHE A 80 -8.01 -22.65 22.84
N GLY A 81 -8.28 -23.90 22.47
CA GLY A 81 -7.97 -25.09 23.25
C GLY A 81 -6.51 -25.53 23.16
N CYS A 82 -5.73 -25.03 22.20
CA CYS A 82 -4.31 -25.38 22.03
C CYS A 82 -3.36 -24.61 22.97
N PHE A 83 -3.87 -23.69 23.80
CA PHE A 83 -3.05 -22.98 24.78
C PHE A 83 -2.91 -23.83 26.05
N ARG A 84 -1.67 -23.93 26.56
CA ARG A 84 -1.43 -24.56 27.87
C ARG A 84 -1.97 -23.68 28.99
N ASP A 85 -2.22 -24.25 30.16
CA ASP A 85 -2.78 -23.52 31.31
C ASP A 85 -1.91 -22.33 31.75
N ASP A 86 -0.58 -22.45 31.66
CA ASP A 86 0.38 -21.39 31.95
C ASP A 86 0.39 -20.28 30.89
N GLU A 87 0.13 -20.63 29.62
CA GLU A 87 0.05 -19.70 28.50
C GLU A 87 -1.32 -19.00 28.42
N ALA A 88 -2.36 -19.65 28.94
CA ALA A 88 -3.73 -19.16 28.94
C ALA A 88 -3.87 -17.83 29.71
N ALA A 89 -3.04 -17.61 30.73
CA ALA A 89 -3.08 -16.42 31.57
C ALA A 89 -2.49 -15.16 30.91
N TYR A 90 -1.60 -15.32 29.92
CA TYR A 90 -0.85 -14.19 29.34
C TYR A 90 -1.00 -14.11 27.81
N GLU A 91 -0.63 -15.16 27.09
CA GLU A 91 -0.64 -15.16 25.62
C GLU A 91 -2.07 -15.33 25.07
N ALA A 92 -2.82 -16.30 25.61
CA ALA A 92 -4.21 -16.50 25.14
C ALA A 92 -5.10 -15.30 25.45
N LYS A 93 -4.76 -14.49 26.46
CA LYS A 93 -5.51 -13.27 26.81
C LYS A 93 -5.53 -12.27 25.66
N GLN A 94 -4.39 -12.05 24.99
CA GLN A 94 -4.28 -11.15 23.85
C GLN A 94 -5.13 -11.62 22.67
N PHE A 95 -5.09 -12.92 22.37
CA PHE A 95 -5.93 -13.50 21.31
C PHE A 95 -7.41 -13.44 21.67
N ARG A 96 -7.78 -13.68 22.94
CA ARG A 96 -9.16 -13.59 23.43
C ARG A 96 -9.71 -12.16 23.34
N GLU A 97 -8.92 -11.15 23.70
CA GLU A 97 -9.32 -9.74 23.59
C GLU A 97 -9.57 -9.31 22.13
N ARG A 98 -8.78 -9.82 21.18
CA ARG A 98 -8.99 -9.58 19.74
C ARG A 98 -10.17 -10.39 19.19
N ALA A 99 -10.39 -11.59 19.70
CA ALA A 99 -11.49 -12.47 19.34
C ALA A 99 -12.84 -12.05 19.93
N ASP A 100 -12.86 -11.19 20.94
CA ASP A 100 -14.04 -10.82 21.72
C ASP A 100 -15.23 -10.35 20.85
N PRO A 101 -15.06 -9.50 19.82
CA PRO A 101 -16.15 -9.13 18.93
C PRO A 101 -16.75 -10.31 18.16
N LEU A 102 -15.91 -11.26 17.70
CA LEU A 102 -16.34 -12.45 16.98
C LEU A 102 -17.00 -13.47 17.91
N ASN A 103 -16.46 -13.64 19.12
CA ASN A 103 -17.03 -14.47 20.17
C ASN A 103 -18.43 -13.99 20.56
N ARG A 104 -18.65 -12.67 20.69
CA ARG A 104 -19.98 -12.10 20.96
C ARG A 104 -20.95 -12.37 19.81
N ARG A 105 -20.51 -12.25 18.55
CA ARG A 105 -21.34 -12.57 17.37
C ARG A 105 -21.70 -14.05 17.30
N LEU A 106 -20.78 -14.94 17.68
CA LEU A 106 -21.06 -16.36 17.79
C LEU A 106 -22.04 -16.68 18.92
N ALA A 107 -21.87 -16.05 20.10
CA ALA A 107 -22.71 -16.28 21.27
C ALA A 107 -24.16 -15.77 21.11
N GLN A 108 -24.40 -14.80 20.22
CA GLN A 108 -25.75 -14.29 19.91
C GLN A 108 -26.60 -15.27 19.07
N ARG A 109 -26.02 -16.37 18.59
CA ARG A 109 -26.72 -17.37 17.78
C ARG A 109 -27.39 -18.44 18.63
N GLN A 110 -28.40 -19.09 18.05
CA GLN A 110 -28.96 -20.29 18.66
C GLN A 110 -27.87 -21.36 18.78
N PRO A 111 -27.78 -22.07 19.92
CA PRO A 111 -26.82 -23.16 20.10
C PRO A 111 -26.94 -24.19 18.96
N GLY A 112 -25.83 -24.48 18.29
CA GLY A 112 -25.77 -25.44 17.17
C GLY A 112 -26.11 -24.84 15.78
N ALA A 113 -26.52 -23.58 15.69
CA ALA A 113 -26.69 -22.90 14.40
C ALA A 113 -25.34 -22.52 13.78
N ALA A 114 -25.20 -22.69 12.47
CA ALA A 114 -24.00 -22.29 11.75
C ALA A 114 -23.80 -20.76 11.78
N PRO A 115 -22.54 -20.28 11.80
CA PRO A 115 -22.25 -18.88 11.51
C PRO A 115 -22.70 -18.51 10.08
N ASP A 116 -23.08 -17.24 9.88
CA ASP A 116 -23.46 -16.73 8.57
C ASP A 116 -22.20 -16.49 7.74
N GLY A 117 -22.35 -16.35 6.43
CA GLY A 117 -21.22 -16.12 5.53
C GLY A 117 -20.24 -15.04 6.04
N PRO A 118 -20.71 -13.84 6.43
CA PRO A 118 -19.83 -12.79 6.96
C PRO A 118 -19.10 -13.16 8.26
N THR A 119 -19.75 -13.83 9.22
CA THR A 119 -19.10 -14.32 10.43
C THR A 119 -18.11 -15.44 10.09
N THR A 120 -18.45 -16.37 9.21
CA THR A 120 -17.59 -17.48 8.78
C THR A 120 -16.30 -16.95 8.14
N LEU A 121 -16.39 -15.98 7.22
CA LEU A 121 -15.21 -15.37 6.61
C LEU A 121 -14.36 -14.64 7.64
N ALA A 122 -14.97 -13.88 8.55
CA ALA A 122 -14.24 -13.17 9.59
C ALA A 122 -13.55 -14.12 10.59
N LEU A 123 -14.14 -15.30 10.87
CA LEU A 123 -13.49 -16.34 11.67
C LEU A 123 -12.28 -16.93 10.94
N LEU A 124 -12.42 -17.26 9.65
CA LEU A 124 -11.33 -17.84 8.86
C LEU A 124 -10.17 -16.86 8.68
N ASP A 125 -10.45 -15.59 8.39
CA ASP A 125 -9.45 -14.52 8.25
C ASP A 125 -8.69 -14.27 9.57
N ALA A 126 -9.42 -14.25 10.68
CA ALA A 126 -8.82 -14.15 12.00
C ALA A 126 -7.99 -15.40 12.35
N LEU A 127 -8.43 -16.61 11.96
CA LEU A 127 -7.68 -17.85 12.19
C LEU A 127 -6.38 -17.90 11.40
N ASP A 128 -6.38 -17.48 10.15
CA ASP A 128 -5.18 -17.42 9.31
C ASP A 128 -4.10 -16.58 9.99
N THR A 129 -4.48 -15.37 10.42
CA THR A 129 -3.60 -14.47 11.17
C THR A 129 -3.17 -15.06 12.51
N PHE A 130 -4.10 -15.61 13.29
CA PHE A 130 -3.82 -16.10 14.64
C PHE A 130 -2.93 -17.34 14.65
N VAL A 131 -3.09 -18.24 13.68
CA VAL A 131 -2.27 -19.44 13.54
C VAL A 131 -0.83 -19.06 13.18
N ASP A 132 -0.64 -18.13 12.25
CA ASP A 132 0.70 -17.66 11.86
C ASP A 132 1.43 -16.96 13.00
N GLU A 133 0.76 -16.03 13.69
CA GLU A 133 1.31 -15.36 14.87
C GLU A 133 1.68 -16.36 15.97
N ARG A 134 0.82 -17.36 16.20
CA ARG A 134 1.07 -18.41 17.19
C ARG A 134 2.25 -19.29 16.79
N HIS A 135 2.34 -19.66 15.52
CA HIS A 135 3.45 -20.47 15.01
C HIS A 135 4.79 -19.74 15.14
N ALA A 136 4.82 -18.45 14.81
CA ALA A 136 6.00 -17.61 14.97
C ALA A 136 6.44 -17.50 16.44
N ALA A 137 5.49 -17.31 17.37
CA ALA A 137 5.78 -17.23 18.80
C ALA A 137 6.37 -18.55 19.36
N VAL A 138 5.80 -19.69 18.96
CA VAL A 138 6.32 -21.01 19.38
C VAL A 138 7.72 -21.25 18.82
N SER A 139 7.96 -20.93 17.55
CA SER A 139 9.28 -21.07 16.92
C SER A 139 10.34 -20.21 17.61
N ALA A 140 10.03 -18.94 17.92
CA ALA A 140 10.95 -18.06 18.64
C ALA A 140 11.30 -18.59 20.05
N ARG A 141 10.35 -19.22 20.73
CA ARG A 141 10.60 -19.84 22.05
C ARG A 141 11.51 -21.07 21.94
N ILE A 142 11.35 -21.88 20.90
CA ILE A 142 12.23 -23.02 20.64
C ILE A 142 13.66 -22.53 20.40
N ASP A 143 13.84 -21.49 19.59
CA ASP A 143 15.16 -20.92 19.32
C ASP A 143 15.84 -20.36 20.58
N ALA A 144 15.06 -19.70 21.46
CA ALA A 144 15.57 -19.20 22.74
C ALA A 144 16.05 -20.35 23.64
N LEU A 145 15.28 -21.44 23.75
CA LEU A 145 15.68 -22.62 24.52
C LEU A 145 16.93 -23.29 23.95
N LEU A 146 17.07 -23.37 22.62
CA LEU A 146 18.27 -23.89 21.97
C LEU A 146 19.51 -23.03 22.29
N ALA A 147 19.36 -21.71 22.31
CA ALA A 147 20.44 -20.79 22.68
C ALA A 147 20.85 -20.92 24.15
N GLU A 148 19.89 -21.10 25.07
CA GLU A 148 20.17 -21.34 26.49
C GLU A 148 20.91 -22.67 26.72
N ILE A 149 20.49 -23.73 26.03
CA ILE A 149 21.19 -25.03 26.07
C ILE A 149 22.63 -24.88 25.56
N ALA A 150 22.84 -24.20 24.44
CA ALA A 150 24.17 -23.96 23.89
C ALA A 150 25.07 -23.15 24.85
N LYS A 151 24.50 -22.15 25.54
CA LYS A 151 25.20 -21.36 26.55
C LYS A 151 25.59 -22.20 27.77
N ALA A 152 24.66 -22.99 28.31
CA ALA A 152 24.94 -23.90 29.42
C ALA A 152 26.03 -24.92 29.07
N GLN A 153 26.02 -25.46 27.85
CA GLN A 153 27.09 -26.32 27.35
C GLN A 153 28.45 -25.61 27.27
N GLY A 154 28.47 -24.33 26.92
CA GLY A 154 29.69 -23.50 26.92
C GLY A 154 30.24 -23.22 28.32
N GLU A 155 29.37 -23.00 29.31
CA GLU A 155 29.75 -22.79 30.71
C GLU A 155 30.27 -24.08 31.37
N VAL A 156 29.63 -25.21 31.08
CA VAL A 156 30.10 -26.54 31.51
C VAL A 156 31.50 -26.81 30.96
N ARG A 157 31.76 -26.52 29.67
CA ARG A 157 33.10 -26.68 29.04
C ARG A 157 34.18 -25.79 29.64
N LYS A 158 33.83 -24.59 30.13
CA LYS A 158 34.78 -23.67 30.79
C LYS A 158 35.16 -24.16 32.18
N ALA A 159 34.22 -24.78 32.91
CA ALA A 159 34.49 -25.36 34.23
C ALA A 159 35.40 -26.61 34.17
N THR A 160 35.43 -27.31 33.04
CA THR A 160 36.19 -28.56 32.84
C THR A 160 37.71 -28.36 32.64
N LEU A 161 38.19 -27.13 32.40
CA LEU A 161 39.57 -26.83 31.98
C LEU A 161 40.60 -26.62 33.12
N GLY A 162 40.26 -26.88 34.39
CA GLY A 162 41.09 -26.62 35.58
C GLY A 162 41.60 -27.84 36.36
N ALA A 163 42.45 -28.66 35.75
CA ALA A 163 43.61 -29.38 36.34
C ALA A 163 43.53 -30.27 37.63
N ALA A 164 42.37 -30.70 38.14
CA ALA A 164 42.29 -31.89 39.05
C ALA A 164 41.43 -33.04 38.48
N HIS A 165 40.95 -32.87 37.25
CA HIS A 165 39.90 -33.66 36.60
C HIS A 165 40.46 -34.74 35.66
N GLY A 166 41.71 -34.62 35.21
CA GLY A 166 42.26 -35.51 34.16
C GLY A 166 42.39 -36.98 34.54
N SER A 167 42.60 -37.28 35.84
CA SER A 167 42.72 -38.65 36.32
C SER A 167 41.37 -39.33 36.58
N ASP A 168 40.40 -38.58 37.12
CA ASP A 168 39.05 -39.11 37.40
C ASP A 168 38.21 -39.22 36.13
N GLU A 169 38.43 -38.33 35.15
CA GLU A 169 37.73 -38.38 33.88
C GLU A 169 38.20 -39.52 32.99
N LEU A 170 39.48 -39.91 33.02
CA LEU A 170 39.94 -41.10 32.27
C LEU A 170 39.24 -42.37 32.75
N ALA A 171 39.07 -42.54 34.07
CA ALA A 171 38.36 -43.68 34.64
C ALA A 171 36.85 -43.67 34.33
N ARG A 172 36.22 -42.48 34.31
CA ARG A 172 34.80 -42.34 33.90
C ARG A 172 34.60 -42.55 32.40
N VAL A 173 35.54 -42.10 31.57
CA VAL A 173 35.52 -42.32 30.12
C VAL A 173 35.66 -43.80 29.79
N GLU A 174 36.53 -44.53 30.50
CA GLU A 174 36.62 -45.99 30.36
C GLU A 174 35.32 -46.70 30.77
N GLY A 175 34.71 -46.32 31.89
CA GLY A 175 33.41 -46.88 32.32
C GLY A 175 32.26 -46.54 31.36
N SER A 176 32.26 -45.34 30.78
CA SER A 176 31.24 -44.90 29.81
C SER A 176 31.42 -45.58 28.45
N LEU A 177 32.65 -45.85 28.03
CA LEU A 177 32.93 -46.62 26.81
C LEU A 177 32.50 -48.08 26.97
N ASP A 178 32.70 -48.68 28.14
CA ASP A 178 32.23 -50.03 28.43
C ASP A 178 30.69 -50.12 28.44
N GLN A 179 30.02 -49.12 29.02
CA GLN A 179 28.57 -49.02 28.98
C GLN A 179 28.06 -48.83 27.54
N ALA A 180 28.64 -47.90 26.78
CA ALA A 180 28.23 -47.65 25.40
C ALA A 180 28.43 -48.89 24.51
N LEU A 181 29.56 -49.58 24.62
CA LEU A 181 29.81 -50.85 23.90
C LEU A 181 28.79 -51.93 24.25
N THR A 182 28.31 -51.96 25.49
CA THR A 182 27.24 -52.86 25.92
C THR A 182 25.91 -52.49 25.28
N GLU A 183 25.56 -51.20 25.24
CA GLU A 183 24.31 -50.69 24.66
C GLU A 183 24.23 -50.92 23.14
N VAL A 184 25.35 -50.80 22.42
CA VAL A 184 25.39 -51.10 20.96
C VAL A 184 25.66 -52.58 20.65
N GLY A 185 25.74 -53.42 21.69
CA GLY A 185 25.87 -54.88 21.58
C GLY A 185 27.22 -55.36 21.02
N ALA A 186 28.29 -54.59 21.21
CA ALA A 186 29.62 -54.87 20.66
C ALA A 186 30.69 -54.87 21.77
N PRO A 187 30.76 -55.89 22.63
CA PRO A 187 31.70 -55.91 23.75
C PRO A 187 33.16 -55.94 23.29
N ALA A 188 34.02 -55.15 23.92
CA ALA A 188 35.47 -55.16 23.69
C ALA A 188 36.19 -56.24 24.51
N ALA A 189 37.41 -56.59 24.11
CA ALA A 189 38.23 -57.56 24.83
C ALA A 189 38.64 -57.06 26.23
N ALA A 190 38.73 -57.96 27.20
CA ALA A 190 39.16 -57.63 28.56
C ALA A 190 40.59 -57.06 28.56
N GLY A 191 40.79 -55.89 29.18
CA GLY A 191 42.07 -55.19 29.21
C GLY A 191 42.35 -54.28 28.01
N ALA A 192 41.40 -54.13 27.07
CA ALA A 192 41.52 -53.17 25.98
C ALA A 192 41.61 -51.72 26.50
N SER A 193 42.51 -50.95 25.91
CA SER A 193 42.65 -49.52 26.18
C SER A 193 41.40 -48.74 25.76
N ALA A 194 41.17 -47.56 26.34
CA ALA A 194 40.06 -46.68 25.96
C ALA A 194 40.01 -46.39 24.44
N LEU A 195 41.19 -46.31 23.80
CA LEU A 195 41.31 -46.05 22.37
C LEU A 195 40.87 -47.24 21.51
N GLU A 196 41.16 -48.47 21.95
CA GLU A 196 40.70 -49.71 21.31
C GLU A 196 39.19 -49.91 21.48
N LYS A 197 38.67 -49.63 22.68
CA LYS A 197 37.22 -49.64 22.97
C LYS A 197 36.47 -48.63 22.10
N LEU A 198 36.99 -47.42 21.97
CA LEU A 198 36.43 -46.39 21.10
C LEU A 198 36.47 -46.79 19.63
N ALA A 199 37.54 -47.43 19.16
CA ALA A 199 37.64 -47.90 17.78
C ALA A 199 36.56 -48.94 17.43
N VAL A 200 36.27 -49.88 18.34
CA VAL A 200 35.19 -50.87 18.20
C VAL A 200 33.82 -50.19 18.16
N LEU A 201 33.58 -49.24 19.07
CA LEU A 201 32.33 -48.48 19.14
C LEU A 201 32.09 -47.67 17.85
N VAL A 202 33.12 -46.98 17.35
CA VAL A 202 33.06 -46.18 16.12
C VAL A 202 32.84 -47.05 14.89
N ALA A 203 33.45 -48.24 14.83
CA ALA A 203 33.20 -49.18 13.75
C ALA A 203 31.73 -49.63 13.73
N ARG A 204 31.17 -49.95 14.90
CA ARG A 204 29.77 -50.36 15.05
C ARG A 204 28.78 -49.24 14.71
N LEU A 205 29.02 -48.03 15.20
CA LEU A 205 28.18 -46.86 14.90
C LEU A 205 28.26 -46.46 13.43
N ARG A 206 29.39 -46.67 12.75
CA ARG A 206 29.51 -46.47 11.29
C ARG A 206 28.68 -47.49 10.51
N GLU A 207 28.60 -48.71 11.00
CA GLU A 207 27.77 -49.78 10.42
C GLU A 207 26.27 -49.46 10.59
N ASP A 208 25.87 -49.00 11.77
CA ASP A 208 24.49 -48.57 12.06
C ASP A 208 24.11 -47.30 11.27
N ALA A 209 25.04 -46.35 11.13
CA ALA A 209 24.86 -45.16 10.30
C ALA A 209 24.76 -45.50 8.82
N ALA A 210 25.51 -46.48 8.32
CA ALA A 210 25.35 -46.99 6.96
C ALA A 210 23.96 -47.63 6.76
N GLY A 211 23.47 -48.40 7.74
CA GLY A 211 22.12 -48.96 7.73
C GLY A 211 21.01 -47.91 7.79
N ALA A 212 21.19 -46.85 8.58
CA ALA A 212 20.25 -45.72 8.64
C ALA A 212 20.23 -44.90 7.35
N ARG A 213 21.40 -44.75 6.70
CA ARG A 213 21.52 -44.06 5.41
C ARG A 213 20.82 -44.81 4.28
N VAL A 214 20.93 -46.13 4.23
CA VAL A 214 20.17 -46.96 3.27
C VAL A 214 18.65 -46.80 3.47
N ARG A 215 18.17 -46.68 4.72
CA ARG A 215 16.75 -46.43 5.02
C ARG A 215 16.31 -45.01 4.64
N ALA A 216 17.17 -44.01 4.88
CA ALA A 216 16.91 -42.62 4.49
C ALA A 216 16.90 -42.44 2.98
N ASP A 217 17.82 -43.09 2.25
CA ASP A 217 17.87 -43.08 0.80
C ASP A 217 16.64 -43.79 0.21
N HIS A 218 16.18 -44.88 0.82
CA HIS A 218 14.93 -45.54 0.42
C HIS A 218 13.69 -44.65 0.64
N ALA A 219 13.61 -43.95 1.79
CA ALA A 219 12.53 -43.01 2.08
C ALA A 219 12.56 -41.79 1.15
N ALA A 220 13.74 -41.23 0.85
CA ALA A 220 13.92 -40.13 -0.09
C ALA A 220 13.53 -40.53 -1.52
N HIS A 221 13.81 -41.78 -1.93
CA HIS A 221 13.40 -42.30 -3.24
C HIS A 221 11.87 -42.46 -3.35
N GLN A 222 11.20 -42.91 -2.28
CA GLN A 222 9.73 -42.98 -2.23
C GLN A 222 9.09 -41.58 -2.25
N LEU A 223 9.69 -40.62 -1.53
CA LEU A 223 9.22 -39.23 -1.52
C LEU A 223 9.38 -38.56 -2.88
N ALA A 224 10.52 -38.78 -3.55
CA ALA A 224 10.79 -38.26 -4.89
C ALA A 224 9.80 -38.83 -5.93
N ARG A 225 9.42 -40.11 -5.84
CA ARG A 225 8.38 -40.71 -6.67
C ARG A 225 7.01 -40.08 -6.41
N LEU A 226 6.66 -39.83 -5.15
CA LEU A 226 5.41 -39.16 -4.75
C LEU A 226 5.33 -37.71 -5.29
N VAL A 227 6.45 -36.99 -5.24
CA VAL A 227 6.56 -35.63 -5.80
C VAL A 227 6.48 -35.63 -7.34
N GLY A 228 7.08 -36.63 -8.01
CA GLY A 228 6.96 -36.79 -9.48
C GLY A 228 5.53 -37.05 -9.95
N VAL A 229 4.75 -37.83 -9.18
CA VAL A 229 3.32 -38.07 -9.43
C VAL A 229 2.48 -36.79 -9.26
N LEU A 230 2.79 -35.99 -8.24
CA LEU A 230 2.13 -34.69 -8.01
C LEU A 230 2.45 -33.67 -9.12
N ARG A 231 3.63 -33.77 -9.74
CA ARG A 231 4.06 -32.89 -10.85
C ARG A 231 3.63 -33.36 -12.25
N GLY A 232 3.03 -34.55 -12.36
CA GLY A 232 2.53 -35.08 -13.64
C GLY A 232 3.61 -35.65 -14.56
N GLU A 233 4.79 -36.00 -14.03
CA GLU A 233 5.95 -36.43 -14.80
C GLU A 233 6.11 -37.97 -14.89
N SER A 234 5.17 -38.76 -14.38
CA SER A 234 5.26 -40.24 -14.39
C SER A 234 3.90 -40.94 -14.46
N ASP A 235 3.89 -42.13 -15.08
CA ASP A 235 2.69 -42.91 -15.38
C ASP A 235 2.12 -43.66 -14.16
N LEU A 236 0.79 -43.69 -14.05
CA LEU A 236 -0.02 -44.03 -12.85
C LEU A 236 -0.16 -45.54 -12.55
N GLY A 237 0.83 -46.34 -12.93
CA GLY A 237 0.66 -47.79 -13.12
C GLY A 237 0.31 -48.66 -11.90
N ASP A 238 0.58 -48.24 -10.65
CA ASP A 238 0.39 -49.10 -9.47
C ASP A 238 0.03 -48.32 -8.19
N LEU A 239 -0.77 -47.24 -8.29
CA LEU A 239 -1.29 -46.56 -7.10
C LEU A 239 -2.67 -47.12 -6.71
N PRO A 240 -2.94 -47.34 -5.41
CA PRO A 240 -4.24 -47.77 -4.94
C PRO A 240 -5.36 -46.83 -5.44
N PRO A 241 -6.55 -47.36 -5.77
CA PRO A 241 -7.63 -46.57 -6.36
C PRO A 241 -8.09 -45.39 -5.48
N GLU A 242 -7.93 -45.48 -4.15
CA GLU A 242 -8.21 -44.36 -3.25
C GLU A 242 -7.28 -43.16 -3.49
N VAL A 243 -6.01 -43.41 -3.86
CA VAL A 243 -5.00 -42.36 -4.09
C VAL A 243 -5.23 -41.67 -5.44
N LEU A 244 -5.73 -42.40 -6.45
CA LEU A 244 -6.08 -41.84 -7.75
C LEU A 244 -7.25 -40.85 -7.68
N GLY A 245 -8.26 -41.16 -6.86
CA GLY A 245 -9.40 -40.25 -6.62
C GLY A 245 -8.98 -38.95 -5.94
N VAL A 246 -8.10 -39.04 -4.94
CA VAL A 246 -7.55 -37.88 -4.22
C VAL A 246 -6.69 -37.01 -5.16
N LEU A 247 -5.87 -37.62 -6.02
CA LEU A 247 -5.03 -36.89 -6.97
C LEU A 247 -5.85 -36.16 -8.05
N ALA A 248 -6.95 -36.74 -8.52
CA ALA A 248 -7.85 -36.09 -9.46
C ALA A 248 -8.50 -34.84 -8.84
N GLU A 249 -8.92 -34.92 -7.58
CA GLU A 249 -9.53 -33.81 -6.87
C GLU A 249 -8.51 -32.71 -6.52
N ILE A 250 -7.29 -33.08 -6.16
CA ILE A 250 -6.18 -32.12 -5.96
C ILE A 250 -5.89 -31.35 -7.26
N ARG A 251 -5.89 -32.01 -8.42
CA ARG A 251 -5.67 -31.34 -9.72
C ARG A 251 -6.82 -30.40 -10.06
N ARG A 252 -8.06 -30.80 -9.79
CA ARG A 252 -9.25 -29.95 -9.97
C ARG A 252 -9.20 -28.71 -9.07
N LEU A 253 -8.81 -28.88 -7.81
CA LEU A 253 -8.66 -27.77 -6.86
C LEU A 253 -7.50 -26.83 -7.25
N ALA A 254 -6.39 -27.36 -7.74
CA ALA A 254 -5.28 -26.55 -8.24
C ALA A 254 -5.69 -25.72 -9.47
N GLN A 255 -6.48 -26.28 -10.38
CA GLN A 255 -7.01 -25.56 -11.53
C GLN A 255 -7.97 -24.44 -11.11
N ALA A 256 -8.92 -24.74 -10.22
CA ALA A 256 -9.87 -23.75 -9.69
C ALA A 256 -9.15 -22.61 -8.93
N ARG A 257 -8.09 -22.95 -8.16
CA ARG A 257 -7.24 -21.97 -7.50
C ARG A 257 -6.56 -21.03 -8.51
N SER A 258 -6.01 -21.57 -9.59
CA SER A 258 -5.33 -20.76 -10.62
C SER A 258 -6.29 -19.79 -11.34
N GLU A 259 -7.54 -20.19 -11.54
CA GLU A 259 -8.59 -19.37 -12.13
C GLU A 259 -9.02 -18.25 -11.18
N LEU A 260 -9.17 -18.55 -9.89
CA LEU A 260 -9.46 -17.57 -8.86
C LEU A 260 -8.30 -16.57 -8.65
N GLU A 261 -7.05 -17.02 -8.65
CA GLU A 261 -5.88 -16.14 -8.57
C GLU A 261 -5.77 -15.20 -9.78
N ARG A 262 -6.22 -15.63 -10.96
CA ARG A 262 -6.31 -14.78 -12.14
C ARG A 262 -7.42 -13.74 -12.01
N ALA A 263 -8.62 -14.16 -11.60
CA ALA A 263 -9.75 -13.26 -11.38
C ALA A 263 -9.46 -12.21 -10.29
N ASN A 264 -8.76 -12.61 -9.21
CA ASN A 264 -8.40 -11.72 -8.12
C ASN A 264 -7.37 -10.67 -8.58
N ARG A 265 -6.38 -11.07 -9.39
CA ARG A 265 -5.44 -10.11 -10.02
C ARG A 265 -6.16 -9.09 -10.92
N GLU A 266 -7.15 -9.52 -11.69
CA GLU A 266 -7.96 -8.61 -12.51
C GLU A 266 -8.82 -7.65 -11.67
N LEU A 267 -9.33 -8.09 -10.53
CA LEU A 267 -10.08 -7.24 -9.60
C LEU A 267 -9.17 -6.22 -8.90
N TYR A 268 -7.98 -6.62 -8.44
CA TYR A 268 -7.00 -5.68 -7.87
C TYR A 268 -6.54 -4.65 -8.88
N ALA A 269 -6.36 -5.03 -10.15
CA ALA A 269 -6.03 -4.08 -11.22
C ALA A 269 -7.15 -3.04 -11.42
N LYS A 270 -8.41 -3.46 -11.44
CA LYS A 270 -9.58 -2.57 -11.56
C LYS A 270 -9.74 -1.66 -10.33
N GLN A 271 -9.46 -2.17 -9.14
CA GLN A 271 -9.48 -1.37 -7.92
C GLN A 271 -8.38 -0.31 -7.93
N ALA A 272 -7.16 -0.68 -8.33
CA ALA A 272 -6.05 0.27 -8.45
C ALA A 272 -6.35 1.35 -9.50
N GLU A 273 -6.98 0.99 -10.63
CA GLU A 273 -7.44 1.94 -11.65
C GLU A 273 -8.50 2.90 -11.09
N SER A 274 -9.50 2.39 -10.36
CA SER A 274 -10.54 3.22 -9.74
C SER A 274 -10.01 4.13 -8.64
N GLU A 275 -9.08 3.64 -7.82
CA GLU A 275 -8.41 4.44 -6.79
C GLU A 275 -7.48 5.50 -7.40
N GLY A 276 -6.81 5.18 -8.50
CA GLY A 276 -6.05 6.13 -9.31
C GLY A 276 -6.93 7.26 -9.82
N GLY A 277 -8.05 6.94 -10.47
CA GLY A 277 -9.02 7.94 -10.94
C GLY A 277 -9.63 8.76 -9.80
N ARG A 278 -9.86 8.15 -8.62
CA ARG A 278 -10.33 8.89 -7.44
C ARG A 278 -9.28 9.87 -6.92
N ARG A 279 -8.00 9.48 -6.88
CA ARG A 279 -6.89 10.36 -6.46
C ARG A 279 -6.73 11.51 -7.44
N GLU A 280 -6.76 11.22 -8.74
CA GLU A 280 -6.70 12.24 -9.79
C GLU A 280 -7.86 13.25 -9.66
N LEU A 281 -9.09 12.78 -9.47
CA LEU A 281 -10.25 13.65 -9.25
C LEU A 281 -10.12 14.52 -7.98
N VAL A 282 -9.61 13.96 -6.89
CA VAL A 282 -9.37 14.71 -5.63
C VAL A 282 -8.25 15.73 -5.81
N GLU A 283 -7.18 15.39 -6.52
CA GLU A 283 -6.10 16.32 -6.84
C GLU A 283 -6.56 17.44 -7.77
N LEU A 284 -7.39 17.13 -8.78
CA LEU A 284 -8.03 18.12 -9.64
C LEU A 284 -8.94 19.06 -8.84
N LEU A 285 -9.70 18.53 -7.87
CA LEU A 285 -10.53 19.32 -6.96
C LEU A 285 -9.68 20.21 -6.05
N ALA A 286 -8.64 19.66 -5.41
CA ALA A 286 -7.74 20.41 -4.55
C ALA A 286 -6.90 21.43 -5.34
N ALA A 287 -6.56 21.14 -6.60
CA ALA A 287 -5.92 22.08 -7.50
C ALA A 287 -6.89 23.18 -7.94
N ALA A 288 -8.16 22.85 -8.21
CA ALA A 288 -9.21 23.84 -8.48
C ALA A 288 -9.49 24.74 -7.26
N GLU A 289 -9.52 24.19 -6.04
CA GLU A 289 -9.67 24.97 -4.81
C GLU A 289 -8.45 25.83 -4.50
N ARG A 290 -7.23 25.29 -4.69
CA ARG A 290 -6.00 26.08 -4.58
C ARG A 290 -5.92 27.18 -5.64
N ARG A 291 -6.42 26.93 -6.85
CA ARG A 291 -6.59 27.96 -7.90
C ARG A 291 -7.58 29.02 -7.47
N LEU A 292 -8.72 28.64 -6.89
CA LEU A 292 -9.72 29.59 -6.40
C LEU A 292 -9.19 30.44 -5.23
N ARG A 293 -8.37 29.86 -4.33
CA ARG A 293 -7.78 30.58 -3.20
C ARG A 293 -6.56 31.42 -3.59
N GLY A 294 -5.70 30.93 -4.49
CA GLY A 294 -4.54 31.66 -5.00
C GLY A 294 -4.89 32.89 -5.84
N LEU A 295 -6.13 32.99 -6.33
CA LEU A 295 -6.68 34.19 -6.97
C LEU A 295 -7.21 35.22 -5.95
N GLY A 296 -7.22 34.91 -4.65
CA GLY A 296 -7.69 35.80 -3.57
C GLY A 296 -6.63 36.68 -2.91
N ASP A 297 -5.35 36.31 -3.00
CA ASP A 297 -4.25 36.94 -2.21
C ASP A 297 -3.19 37.68 -3.06
N ALA A 298 -3.40 37.85 -4.37
CA ALA A 298 -2.53 38.68 -5.20
C ALA A 298 -3.15 40.07 -5.37
N ASP A 299 -2.50 41.08 -4.78
CA ASP A 299 -2.75 42.52 -4.88
C ASP A 299 -2.74 43.07 -6.33
N GLU A 300 -3.67 42.63 -7.17
CA GLU A 300 -4.15 43.34 -8.37
C GLU A 300 -5.66 43.58 -8.21
N GLU A 301 -6.00 44.31 -7.14
CA GLU A 301 -7.35 44.76 -6.79
C GLU A 301 -8.01 45.52 -7.96
N ARG A 302 -9.09 44.93 -8.49
CA ARG A 302 -10.32 45.50 -9.11
C ARG A 302 -10.83 44.68 -10.31
N GLY A 303 -10.01 43.81 -10.90
CA GLY A 303 -10.38 43.04 -12.11
C GLY A 303 -11.12 41.73 -11.84
N GLU A 304 -10.60 40.88 -10.96
CA GLU A 304 -11.14 39.53 -10.73
C GLU A 304 -12.36 39.49 -9.81
N ASP A 305 -12.42 40.36 -8.80
CA ASP A 305 -13.62 40.56 -7.97
C ASP A 305 -14.81 41.03 -8.82
N ARG A 306 -14.55 41.91 -9.79
CA ARG A 306 -15.57 42.41 -10.72
C ARG A 306 -16.04 41.33 -11.68
N ARG A 307 -15.19 40.37 -12.05
CA ARG A 307 -15.54 39.22 -12.89
C ARG A 307 -16.45 38.23 -12.14
N LEU A 308 -16.10 37.87 -10.91
CA LEU A 308 -16.93 37.01 -10.05
C LEU A 308 -18.29 37.65 -9.73
N GLU A 309 -18.31 38.96 -9.48
CA GLU A 309 -19.53 39.75 -9.34
C GLU A 309 -20.38 39.74 -10.62
N LEU A 310 -19.76 39.87 -11.79
CA LEU A 310 -20.44 39.83 -13.08
C LEU A 310 -20.96 38.42 -13.45
N TYR A 311 -20.25 37.35 -13.10
CA TYR A 311 -20.74 35.97 -13.24
C TYR A 311 -21.93 35.68 -12.30
N ARG A 312 -21.87 36.15 -11.06
CA ARG A 312 -22.99 36.04 -10.10
C ARG A 312 -24.20 36.85 -10.59
N ARG A 313 -23.99 38.05 -11.14
CA ARG A 313 -25.05 38.87 -11.76
C ARG A 313 -25.63 38.23 -13.02
N PHE A 314 -24.80 37.61 -13.85
CA PHE A 314 -25.26 36.85 -15.02
C PHE A 314 -26.14 35.67 -14.58
N ALA A 315 -25.66 34.85 -13.64
CA ALA A 315 -26.42 33.70 -13.13
C ALA A 315 -27.76 34.14 -12.52
N ALA A 316 -27.75 35.19 -11.70
CA ALA A 316 -28.96 35.76 -11.11
C ALA A 316 -29.94 36.33 -12.17
N ALA A 317 -29.44 36.96 -13.24
CA ALA A 317 -30.26 37.48 -14.33
C ALA A 317 -30.89 36.35 -15.16
N VAL A 318 -30.19 35.23 -15.35
CA VAL A 318 -30.71 34.03 -16.01
C VAL A 318 -31.80 33.37 -15.16
N GLU A 319 -31.57 33.20 -13.86
CA GLU A 319 -32.56 32.63 -12.93
C GLU A 319 -33.81 33.51 -12.80
N ALA A 320 -33.67 34.83 -12.88
CA ALA A 320 -34.77 35.79 -12.81
C ALA A 320 -35.48 36.02 -14.16
N GLY A 321 -35.06 35.37 -15.26
CA GLY A 321 -35.65 35.56 -16.59
C GLY A 321 -35.44 36.95 -17.20
N GLN A 322 -34.41 37.68 -16.77
CA GLN A 322 -34.08 39.03 -17.23
C GLN A 322 -33.10 39.00 -18.42
N ASP A 323 -32.89 40.15 -19.09
CA ASP A 323 -31.96 40.27 -20.21
C ASP A 323 -30.50 40.10 -19.75
N TRP A 324 -30.03 38.87 -19.82
CA TRP A 324 -28.69 38.43 -19.43
C TRP A 324 -27.63 38.75 -20.48
N LYS A 325 -28.00 39.20 -21.69
CA LYS A 325 -27.07 39.38 -22.81
C LYS A 325 -26.05 40.48 -22.54
N SER A 326 -26.45 41.59 -21.90
CA SER A 326 -25.53 42.69 -21.58
C SER A 326 -24.54 42.36 -20.44
N ALA A 327 -24.95 41.52 -19.48
CA ALA A 327 -24.08 41.03 -18.42
C ALA A 327 -23.07 40.03 -19.00
N LEU A 328 -23.52 39.16 -19.90
CA LEU A 328 -22.66 38.22 -20.64
C LEU A 328 -21.67 38.95 -21.55
N GLU A 329 -22.07 40.03 -22.24
CA GLU A 329 -21.15 40.87 -23.03
C GLU A 329 -20.08 41.56 -22.17
N LYS A 330 -20.43 42.01 -20.95
CA LYS A 330 -19.45 42.57 -20.01
C LYS A 330 -18.50 41.52 -19.45
N VAL A 331 -18.97 40.31 -19.18
CA VAL A 331 -18.12 39.16 -18.84
C VAL A 331 -17.18 38.83 -20.01
N ARG A 332 -17.69 38.83 -21.25
CA ARG A 332 -16.91 38.62 -22.48
C ARG A 332 -15.85 39.71 -22.70
N SER A 333 -16.14 40.97 -22.36
CA SER A 333 -15.15 42.05 -22.42
C SER A 333 -14.04 41.95 -21.36
N LEU A 334 -14.21 41.10 -20.35
CA LEU A 334 -13.20 40.75 -19.34
C LEU A 334 -12.55 39.38 -19.61
N GLU A 335 -12.90 38.70 -20.71
CA GLU A 335 -12.15 37.53 -21.16
C GLU A 335 -10.75 37.97 -21.53
N ARG A 336 -9.74 37.20 -21.08
CA ARG A 336 -8.35 37.52 -21.33
C ARG A 336 -8.09 37.29 -22.83
N VAL A 337 -7.99 38.36 -23.61
CA VAL A 337 -7.82 38.30 -25.07
C VAL A 337 -6.35 38.41 -25.44
N LEU A 338 -5.87 37.44 -26.21
CA LEU A 338 -4.63 37.54 -26.98
C LEU A 338 -4.98 38.12 -28.35
N THR A 339 -4.46 39.31 -28.65
CA THR A 339 -4.69 39.97 -29.94
C THR A 339 -3.54 39.64 -30.87
N LEU A 340 -3.84 38.92 -31.95
CA LEU A 340 -2.86 38.47 -32.94
C LEU A 340 -3.34 38.81 -34.34
N ASP A 341 -2.50 39.44 -35.16
CA ASP A 341 -2.79 39.52 -36.59
C ASP A 341 -2.75 38.11 -37.24
N HIS A 342 -3.29 38.00 -38.46
CA HIS A 342 -3.42 36.71 -39.12
C HIS A 342 -2.06 36.05 -39.42
N ALA A 343 -1.03 36.84 -39.75
CA ALA A 343 0.31 36.35 -40.06
C ALA A 343 1.03 35.82 -38.81
N ALA A 344 0.92 36.54 -37.69
CA ALA A 344 1.44 36.15 -36.39
C ALA A 344 0.75 34.90 -35.87
N GLN A 345 -0.58 34.81 -36.01
CA GLN A 345 -1.33 33.61 -35.63
C GLN A 345 -0.90 32.39 -36.44
N GLN A 346 -0.78 32.50 -37.77
CA GLN A 346 -0.30 31.39 -38.60
C GLN A 346 1.15 30.99 -38.28
N ARG A 347 2.02 31.95 -37.98
CA ARG A 347 3.40 31.68 -37.54
C ARG A 347 3.40 30.90 -36.22
N LEU A 348 2.64 31.36 -35.23
CA LEU A 348 2.53 30.72 -33.92
C LEU A 348 1.97 29.30 -34.00
N VAL A 349 0.94 29.08 -34.83
CA VAL A 349 0.42 27.72 -35.11
C VAL A 349 1.54 26.80 -35.60
N LYS A 350 2.34 27.24 -36.59
CA LYS A 350 3.44 26.43 -37.14
C LYS A 350 4.54 26.15 -36.11
N VAL A 351 4.92 27.15 -35.32
CA VAL A 351 5.95 27.00 -34.28
C VAL A 351 5.46 26.06 -33.18
N ALA A 352 4.25 26.29 -32.66
CA ALA A 352 3.67 25.49 -31.60
C ALA A 352 3.47 24.02 -32.03
N ASP A 353 2.98 23.79 -33.25
CA ASP A 353 2.80 22.45 -33.80
C ASP A 353 4.15 21.70 -33.97
N ARG A 354 5.19 22.40 -34.46
CA ARG A 354 6.54 21.85 -34.56
C ARG A 354 7.12 21.49 -33.20
N GLN A 355 7.02 22.40 -32.22
CA GLN A 355 7.56 22.15 -30.88
C GLN A 355 6.78 21.05 -30.17
N LEU A 356 5.46 20.97 -30.34
CA LEU A 356 4.65 19.87 -29.82
C LEU A 356 5.08 18.52 -30.39
N ALA A 357 5.41 18.46 -31.68
CA ALA A 357 5.92 17.23 -32.30
C ALA A 357 7.27 16.80 -31.69
N SER A 358 8.19 17.75 -31.48
CA SER A 358 9.48 17.50 -30.83
C SER A 358 9.31 17.08 -29.36
N LEU A 359 8.41 17.74 -28.63
CA LEU A 359 8.09 17.40 -27.24
C LEU A 359 7.50 16.00 -27.11
N ALA A 360 6.57 15.63 -28.00
CA ALA A 360 6.00 14.28 -28.00
C ALA A 360 7.06 13.20 -28.24
N GLN A 361 8.08 13.47 -29.05
CA GLN A 361 9.22 12.57 -29.22
C GLN A 361 10.07 12.49 -27.95
N THR A 362 10.43 13.63 -27.36
CA THR A 362 11.19 13.67 -26.10
C THR A 362 10.46 12.97 -24.96
N LEU A 363 9.14 13.15 -24.85
CA LEU A 363 8.29 12.44 -23.89
C LEU A 363 8.25 10.93 -24.17
N ALA A 364 8.29 10.49 -25.43
CA ALA A 364 8.32 9.07 -25.75
C ALA A 364 9.65 8.42 -25.33
N GLU A 365 10.76 9.15 -25.46
CA GLU A 365 12.08 8.73 -24.97
C GLU A 365 12.10 8.67 -23.43
N LEU A 366 11.59 9.71 -22.75
CA LEU A 366 11.43 9.71 -21.28
C LEU A 366 10.53 8.57 -20.80
N ARG A 367 9.44 8.27 -21.51
CA ARG A 367 8.55 7.15 -21.20
C ARG A 367 9.20 5.79 -21.38
N ALA A 368 10.10 5.65 -22.35
CA ALA A 368 10.87 4.43 -22.53
C ALA A 368 11.84 4.17 -21.35
N ILE A 369 12.33 5.24 -20.72
CA ILE A 369 13.12 5.17 -19.48
C ILE A 369 12.23 4.84 -18.29
N GLN A 370 11.14 5.60 -18.12
CA GLN A 370 10.21 5.43 -17.00
C GLN A 370 8.77 5.74 -17.40
N PRO A 371 7.84 4.77 -17.30
CA PRO A 371 6.46 4.95 -17.76
C PRO A 371 5.61 5.66 -16.70
N ILE A 372 5.76 6.98 -16.55
CA ILE A 372 5.00 7.80 -15.60
C ILE A 372 3.68 8.28 -16.21
N THR A 373 3.73 8.78 -17.44
CA THR A 373 2.57 9.34 -18.15
C THR A 373 2.03 8.39 -19.22
N ASP A 374 0.83 8.68 -19.70
CA ASP A 374 0.21 7.96 -20.83
C ASP A 374 1.08 8.05 -22.10
N ASP A 375 0.74 7.24 -23.11
CA ASP A 375 1.44 7.26 -24.40
C ASP A 375 1.42 8.68 -25.02
N PRO A 376 2.59 9.30 -25.31
CA PRO A 376 2.67 10.61 -25.95
C PRO A 376 2.01 10.68 -27.32
N ARG A 377 1.72 9.54 -27.96
CA ARG A 377 0.91 9.49 -29.19
C ARG A 377 -0.47 10.12 -29.03
N ARG A 378 -1.02 10.21 -27.81
CA ARG A 378 -2.29 10.92 -27.54
C ARG A 378 -2.22 12.42 -27.84
N LEU A 379 -1.01 13.00 -27.77
CA LEU A 379 -0.77 14.41 -28.05
C LEU A 379 -0.78 14.70 -29.56
N ARG A 380 -0.61 13.68 -30.40
CA ARG A 380 -0.67 13.73 -31.88
C ARG A 380 -1.23 12.42 -32.47
N PRO A 381 -2.55 12.17 -32.36
CA PRO A 381 -3.16 10.98 -32.93
C PRO A 381 -3.05 11.03 -34.46
N ARG A 382 -2.39 10.04 -35.06
CA ARG A 382 -2.16 9.99 -36.51
C ARG A 382 -3.43 9.69 -37.29
N TRP A 383 -4.31 8.83 -36.77
CA TRP A 383 -5.50 8.32 -37.45
C TRP A 383 -6.74 8.60 -36.56
N PHE A 384 -7.74 9.30 -37.10
CA PHE A 384 -9.06 9.69 -36.55
C PHE A 384 -9.30 9.60 -35.03
N GLY A 385 -9.75 10.71 -34.42
CA GLY A 385 -10.40 10.68 -33.09
C GLY A 385 -9.62 11.31 -31.92
N GLY A 386 -8.74 12.28 -32.17
CA GLY A 386 -8.19 13.10 -31.09
C GLY A 386 -9.14 14.21 -30.66
N ASP A 387 -9.16 14.54 -29.37
CA ASP A 387 -9.92 15.67 -28.81
C ASP A 387 -9.37 17.06 -29.19
N TYR A 388 -8.27 17.10 -29.96
CA TYR A 388 -7.51 18.32 -30.27
C TYR A 388 -7.64 18.77 -31.73
N ASP A 389 -7.91 20.06 -31.93
CA ASP A 389 -7.91 20.72 -33.24
C ASP A 389 -6.55 21.34 -33.55
N PHE A 390 -5.79 20.77 -34.48
CA PHE A 390 -4.47 21.30 -34.84
C PHE A 390 -4.52 22.43 -35.88
N ARG A 391 -5.71 22.89 -36.31
CA ARG A 391 -5.84 23.95 -37.31
C ARG A 391 -5.82 25.35 -36.72
N SER A 392 -6.02 25.45 -35.41
CA SER A 392 -6.08 26.72 -34.69
C SER A 392 -5.07 26.75 -33.55
N LEU A 393 -4.60 27.97 -33.20
CA LEU A 393 -3.68 28.12 -32.08
C LEU A 393 -4.33 27.65 -30.76
N ASN A 394 -5.61 27.95 -30.55
CA ASN A 394 -6.35 27.46 -29.37
C ASN A 394 -6.40 25.94 -29.28
N GLY A 395 -6.58 25.25 -30.40
CA GLY A 395 -6.60 23.80 -30.39
C GLY A 395 -5.22 23.15 -30.23
N ILE A 396 -4.12 23.84 -30.58
CA ILE A 396 -2.73 23.40 -30.31
C ILE A 396 -2.27 23.72 -28.88
N LEU A 397 -2.75 24.82 -28.27
CA LEU A 397 -2.36 25.20 -26.91
C LEU A 397 -2.74 24.12 -25.87
N ARG A 398 -3.85 23.41 -26.07
CA ARG A 398 -4.29 22.34 -25.17
C ARG A 398 -3.33 21.13 -25.13
N PRO A 399 -2.97 20.48 -26.25
CA PRO A 399 -2.01 19.40 -26.22
C PRO A 399 -0.61 19.88 -25.82
N LEU A 400 -0.25 21.14 -26.08
CA LEU A 400 1.00 21.72 -25.60
C LEU A 400 1.02 21.87 -24.06
N ALA A 401 -0.08 22.32 -23.45
CA ALA A 401 -0.23 22.37 -22.00
C ALA A 401 -0.19 20.96 -21.37
N ALA A 402 -0.84 19.98 -22.01
CA ALA A 402 -0.77 18.58 -21.58
C ALA A 402 0.66 18.03 -21.67
N ALA A 403 1.38 18.30 -22.75
CA ALA A 403 2.79 17.92 -22.90
C ALA A 403 3.70 18.56 -21.84
N ALA A 404 3.45 19.82 -21.49
CA ALA A 404 4.18 20.52 -20.44
C ALA A 404 3.89 19.93 -19.05
N ALA A 405 2.63 19.56 -18.78
CA ALA A 405 2.24 18.90 -17.54
C ALA A 405 2.91 17.52 -17.41
N ASP A 406 2.92 16.71 -18.48
CA ASP A 406 3.65 15.45 -18.53
C ASP A 406 5.14 15.64 -18.21
N LEU A 407 5.78 16.62 -18.85
CA LEU A 407 7.19 16.90 -18.64
C LEU A 407 7.47 17.36 -17.19
N ALA A 408 6.55 18.12 -16.58
CA ALA A 408 6.63 18.50 -15.18
C ALA A 408 6.54 17.29 -14.23
N GLN A 409 5.71 16.28 -14.54
CA GLN A 409 5.67 15.03 -13.77
C GLN A 409 7.00 14.28 -13.82
N TYR A 410 7.64 14.19 -14.99
CA TYR A 410 9.00 13.65 -15.10
C TYR A 410 10.03 14.47 -14.30
N GLY A 411 9.91 15.80 -14.32
CA GLY A 411 10.74 16.68 -13.49
C GLY A 411 10.56 16.44 -11.99
N GLU A 412 9.33 16.21 -11.52
CA GLU A 412 9.04 15.84 -10.13
C GLU A 412 9.66 14.49 -9.76
N ARG A 413 9.56 13.49 -10.64
CA ARG A 413 10.17 12.19 -10.40
C ARG A 413 11.70 12.25 -10.37
N ALA A 414 12.31 13.02 -11.26
CA ALA A 414 13.75 13.24 -11.24
C ALA A 414 14.19 13.95 -9.93
N ARG A 415 13.46 14.98 -9.50
CA ARG A 415 13.71 15.62 -8.20
C ARG A 415 13.57 14.62 -7.04
N TRP A 416 12.55 13.77 -7.07
CA TRP A 416 12.35 12.72 -6.08
C TRP A 416 13.52 11.74 -6.03
N ALA A 417 13.95 11.24 -7.18
CA ALA A 417 15.07 10.31 -7.28
C ALA A 417 16.38 10.94 -6.75
N ALA A 418 16.64 12.21 -7.07
CA ALA A 418 17.79 12.94 -6.54
C ALA A 418 17.71 13.05 -5.00
N GLY A 419 16.51 13.28 -4.46
CA GLY A 419 16.25 13.30 -3.04
C GLY A 419 16.52 11.96 -2.35
N VAL A 420 16.17 10.84 -2.98
CA VAL A 420 16.50 9.49 -2.49
C VAL A 420 18.01 9.29 -2.42
N GLN A 421 18.78 9.70 -3.44
CA GLN A 421 20.25 9.61 -3.40
C GLN A 421 20.86 10.46 -2.29
N ALA A 422 20.33 11.66 -2.07
CA ALA A 422 20.79 12.54 -1.00
C ALA A 422 20.50 11.92 0.37
N LEU A 423 19.29 11.39 0.58
CA LEU A 423 18.90 10.72 1.81
C LEU A 423 19.75 9.47 2.08
N ALA A 424 20.01 8.66 1.05
CA ALA A 424 20.81 7.43 1.15
C ALA A 424 22.21 7.66 1.74
N LYS A 425 22.82 8.83 1.48
CA LYS A 425 24.12 9.23 2.07
C LYS A 425 24.06 9.41 3.60
N HIS A 426 22.88 9.76 4.12
CA HIS A 426 22.64 10.00 5.54
C HIS A 426 22.13 8.75 6.28
N VAL A 427 21.53 7.79 5.59
CA VAL A 427 20.94 6.56 6.17
C VAL A 427 21.89 5.85 7.16
N PRO A 428 23.17 5.57 6.85
CA PRO A 428 24.05 4.87 7.79
C PRO A 428 24.28 5.66 9.09
N LYS A 429 24.41 6.99 8.99
CA LYS A 429 24.63 7.86 10.14
C LYS A 429 23.37 7.97 11.00
N LEU A 430 22.21 8.16 10.37
CA LEU A 430 20.92 8.19 11.07
C LEU A 430 20.67 6.86 11.79
N ARG A 431 20.97 5.73 11.12
CA ARG A 431 20.86 4.40 11.74
C ARG A 431 21.69 4.27 13.01
N ALA A 432 22.96 4.68 12.94
CA ALA A 432 23.85 4.63 14.09
C ALA A 432 23.33 5.50 15.25
N VAL A 433 22.95 6.75 14.96
CA VAL A 433 22.47 7.70 15.97
C VAL A 433 21.19 7.20 16.65
N PHE A 434 20.18 6.80 15.88
CA PHE A 434 18.92 6.34 16.46
C PHE A 434 19.07 5.02 17.22
N ARG A 435 19.92 4.10 16.76
CA ARG A 435 20.21 2.86 17.50
C ARG A 435 20.80 3.16 18.88
N GLU A 436 21.69 4.14 18.99
CA GLU A 436 22.25 4.55 20.28
C GLU A 436 21.23 5.32 21.14
N LEU A 437 20.40 6.18 20.55
CA LEU A 437 19.33 6.87 21.28
C LEU A 437 18.31 5.87 21.88
N VAL A 438 17.90 4.85 21.12
CA VAL A 438 17.00 3.80 21.61
C VAL A 438 17.61 3.04 22.80
N LYS A 439 18.89 2.66 22.71
CA LYS A 439 19.61 2.01 23.81
C LYS A 439 19.66 2.90 25.06
N LEU A 440 19.93 4.19 24.90
CA LEU A 440 19.99 5.15 26.00
C LEU A 440 18.62 5.34 26.66
N VAL A 441 17.55 5.47 25.87
CA VAL A 441 16.18 5.56 26.39
C VAL A 441 15.79 4.27 27.11
N ALA A 442 16.15 3.10 26.57
CA ALA A 442 15.93 1.81 27.23
C ALA A 442 16.66 1.70 28.57
N ALA A 443 17.93 2.12 28.63
CA ALA A 443 18.70 2.14 29.86
C ALA A 443 18.09 3.08 30.91
N TRP A 444 17.59 4.25 30.49
CA TRP A 444 16.90 5.17 31.39
C TRP A 444 15.57 4.63 31.89
N ARG A 445 14.75 4.01 31.03
CA ARG A 445 13.49 3.36 31.44
C ARG A 445 13.74 2.22 32.42
N ALA A 446 14.76 1.39 32.18
CA ALA A 446 15.17 0.36 33.13
C ALA A 446 15.59 0.94 34.50
N LYS A 447 16.37 2.02 34.53
CA LYS A 447 16.73 2.73 35.78
C LYS A 447 15.52 3.31 36.52
N LEU A 448 14.46 3.67 35.79
CA LEU A 448 13.22 4.21 36.34
C LEU A 448 12.21 3.11 36.73
N GLY A 449 12.51 1.84 36.46
CA GLY A 449 11.60 0.70 36.72
C GLY A 449 10.45 0.60 35.72
N ASP A 450 10.59 1.19 34.54
CA ASP A 450 9.61 1.14 33.47
C ASP A 450 9.78 -0.08 32.56
N PRO A 451 8.69 -0.53 31.91
CA PRO A 451 8.80 -1.55 30.87
C PRO A 451 9.69 -1.04 29.72
N PRO A 452 10.32 -1.95 28.97
CA PRO A 452 11.15 -1.60 27.82
C PRO A 452 10.43 -0.64 26.86
N PRO A 453 11.15 0.31 26.24
CA PRO A 453 10.55 1.21 25.26
C PRO A 453 10.05 0.45 24.03
N ALA A 454 8.95 0.92 23.44
CA ALA A 454 8.40 0.34 22.21
C ALA A 454 9.38 0.48 21.03
N SER A 455 10.19 1.53 21.02
CA SER A 455 11.25 1.73 20.04
C SER A 455 12.33 0.63 20.06
N LEU A 456 12.44 -0.16 21.14
CA LEU A 456 13.36 -1.30 21.21
C LEU A 456 12.89 -2.50 20.37
N SER A 457 11.58 -2.63 20.11
CA SER A 457 11.03 -3.73 19.31
C SER A 457 11.06 -3.46 17.81
N ILE A 458 11.49 -2.28 17.38
CA ILE A 458 11.55 -1.89 15.96
C ILE A 458 12.99 -2.05 15.46
N SER A 459 13.17 -2.89 14.45
CA SER A 459 14.45 -2.96 13.74
C SER A 459 14.64 -1.71 12.89
N ILE A 460 15.80 -1.07 13.02
CA ILE A 460 16.20 0.10 12.22
C ILE A 460 16.91 -0.28 10.90
N ASP A 461 17.24 -1.56 10.75
CA ASP A 461 18.00 -2.07 9.61
C ASP A 461 17.21 -2.05 8.29
N PRO A 462 15.88 -2.27 8.23
CA PRO A 462 15.11 -1.99 7.03
C PRO A 462 14.82 -0.49 6.87
N GLY A 463 14.55 -0.05 5.64
CA GLY A 463 14.18 1.34 5.34
C GLY A 463 12.89 1.77 6.07
N SER A 464 11.92 0.87 6.22
CA SER A 464 10.70 1.10 7.01
C SER A 464 10.99 1.42 8.48
N GLY A 465 12.04 0.82 9.04
CA GLY A 465 12.51 1.11 10.40
C GLY A 465 12.99 2.54 10.55
N LEU A 466 13.69 3.09 9.56
CA LEU A 466 14.15 4.48 9.58
C LEU A 466 12.99 5.49 9.51
N LEU A 467 11.89 5.14 8.85
CA LEU A 467 10.68 5.96 8.80
C LEU A 467 9.91 5.94 10.13
N ALA A 468 9.70 4.76 10.70
CA ALA A 468 8.83 4.58 11.87
C ALA A 468 9.53 4.86 13.21
N LEU A 469 10.80 4.46 13.35
CA LEU A 469 11.50 4.49 14.63
C LEU A 469 11.58 5.90 15.26
N PRO A 470 11.86 6.99 14.52
CA PRO A 470 11.97 8.32 15.15
C PRO A 470 10.66 8.79 15.80
N ALA A 471 9.50 8.47 15.20
CA ALA A 471 8.19 8.79 15.78
C ALA A 471 7.88 7.92 17.02
N ILE A 472 8.24 6.63 16.98
CA ILE A 472 8.05 5.72 18.13
C ILE A 472 8.98 6.10 19.28
N LEU A 473 10.22 6.48 18.98
CA LEU A 473 11.19 7.00 19.95
C LEU A 473 10.67 8.29 20.60
N ALA A 474 10.05 9.20 19.84
CA ALA A 474 9.42 10.40 20.38
C ALA A 474 8.32 10.08 21.41
N ALA A 475 7.46 9.10 21.11
CA ALA A 475 6.45 8.65 22.06
C ALA A 475 7.06 8.04 23.34
N ASP A 476 8.16 7.29 23.23
CA ASP A 476 8.87 6.76 24.39
C ASP A 476 9.53 7.85 25.24
N LEU A 477 10.03 8.92 24.62
CA LEU A 477 10.56 10.09 25.31
C LEU A 477 9.46 10.81 26.09
N ASP A 478 8.29 11.01 25.51
CA ASP A 478 7.13 11.61 26.20
C ASP A 478 6.67 10.79 27.40
N LEU A 479 6.71 9.47 27.31
CA LEU A 479 6.40 8.58 28.43
C LEU A 479 7.46 8.68 29.54
N LEU A 480 8.74 8.73 29.17
CA LEU A 480 9.85 8.89 30.11
C LEU A 480 9.75 10.21 30.87
N LEU A 481 9.35 11.31 30.20
CA LEU A 481 9.21 12.63 30.82
C LEU A 481 8.12 12.70 31.89
N LYS A 482 7.14 11.78 31.90
CA LYS A 482 6.06 11.72 32.91
C LYS A 482 6.49 11.09 34.24
N ARG A 483 7.74 10.61 34.37
CA ARG A 483 8.21 9.84 35.53
C ARG A 483 8.88 10.67 36.62
N ARG A 484 8.82 10.15 37.85
CA ARG A 484 9.54 10.69 39.02
C ARG A 484 11.05 10.48 38.76
N LYS A 485 11.84 11.57 38.72
CA LYS A 485 13.26 11.65 38.27
C LYS A 485 13.50 11.87 36.75
N ALA A 486 12.47 12.22 35.97
CA ALA A 486 12.64 12.59 34.56
C ALA A 486 13.64 13.75 34.32
N ALA A 487 13.84 14.64 35.30
CA ALA A 487 14.75 15.78 35.18
C ALA A 487 16.23 15.38 34.95
N SER A 488 16.73 14.31 35.58
CA SER A 488 18.12 13.87 35.36
C SER A 488 18.28 13.22 33.99
N ALA A 489 17.30 12.40 33.60
CA ALA A 489 17.29 11.77 32.29
C ALA A 489 17.22 12.82 31.17
N ALA A 490 16.38 13.84 31.34
CA ALA A 490 16.24 14.91 30.37
C ALA A 490 17.54 15.74 30.22
N LEU A 491 18.27 15.98 31.31
CA LEU A 491 19.57 16.69 31.26
C LEU A 491 20.60 15.95 30.42
N GLU A 492 20.65 14.62 30.49
CA GLU A 492 21.57 13.80 29.70
C GLU A 492 21.09 13.60 28.25
N LEU A 493 19.78 13.41 28.05
CA LEU A 493 19.22 13.06 26.74
C LEU A 493 19.06 14.29 25.82
N ALA A 494 18.73 15.47 26.36
CA ALA A 494 18.48 16.67 25.55
C ALA A 494 19.58 16.99 24.52
N PRO A 495 20.89 17.07 24.87
CA PRO A 495 21.93 17.40 23.89
C PRO A 495 22.11 16.32 22.82
N LEU A 496 21.91 15.05 23.16
CA LEU A 496 22.04 13.93 22.23
C LEU A 496 20.87 13.87 21.23
N ILE A 497 19.66 14.12 21.73
CA ILE A 497 18.47 14.21 20.89
C ILE A 497 18.58 15.43 19.97
N ASP A 498 19.05 16.58 20.46
CA ASP A 498 19.22 17.79 19.64
C ASP A 498 20.21 17.56 18.49
N ALA A 499 21.33 16.88 18.76
CA ALA A 499 22.28 16.50 17.72
C ALA A 499 21.67 15.53 16.69
N GLY A 500 20.89 14.55 17.15
CA GLY A 500 20.20 13.61 16.28
C GLY A 500 19.12 14.28 15.41
N VAL A 501 18.31 15.16 16.01
CA VAL A 501 17.33 16.00 15.32
C VAL A 501 18.00 16.92 14.31
N GLY A 502 19.15 17.52 14.64
CA GLY A 502 19.94 18.32 13.72
C GLY A 502 20.41 17.54 12.48
N LEU A 503 20.94 16.33 12.68
CA LEU A 503 21.30 15.43 11.58
C LEU A 503 20.07 15.06 10.73
N TYR A 504 18.93 14.84 11.37
CA TYR A 504 17.71 14.44 10.69
C TYR A 504 17.10 15.58 9.86
N HIS A 505 17.10 16.81 10.40
CA HIS A 505 16.78 18.03 9.64
C HIS A 505 17.69 18.20 8.43
N GLN A 506 19.01 18.01 8.60
CA GLN A 506 19.96 18.09 7.49
C GLN A 506 19.62 17.07 6.40
N ALA A 507 19.39 15.81 6.79
CA ALA A 507 19.03 14.76 5.84
C ALA A 507 17.74 15.07 5.07
N VAL A 508 16.70 15.57 5.75
CA VAL A 508 15.44 15.97 5.11
C VAL A 508 15.64 17.19 4.21
N THR A 509 16.44 18.17 4.63
CA THR A 509 16.76 19.38 3.85
C THR A 509 17.47 19.01 2.56
N ASP A 510 18.52 18.19 2.65
CA ASP A 510 19.28 17.72 1.50
C ASP A 510 18.41 16.90 0.55
N ALA A 511 17.49 16.08 1.08
CA ALA A 511 16.62 15.22 0.27
C ALA A 511 15.44 15.97 -0.38
N LYS A 512 14.85 16.95 0.30
CA LYS A 512 13.69 17.71 -0.23
C LYS A 512 14.11 18.99 -0.95
N GLY A 513 15.33 19.46 -0.76
CA GLY A 513 15.80 20.75 -1.28
C GLY A 513 15.21 21.97 -0.55
N ALA A 514 14.44 21.75 0.52
CA ALA A 514 13.81 22.80 1.32
C ALA A 514 13.97 22.48 2.81
N ALA A 515 14.44 23.45 3.58
CA ALA A 515 14.66 23.29 5.02
C ALA A 515 13.31 23.20 5.76
N PRO A 516 13.07 22.14 6.55
CA PRO A 516 11.91 22.10 7.42
C PRO A 516 11.97 23.23 8.44
N THR A 517 10.82 23.75 8.85
CA THR A 517 10.76 24.77 9.89
C THR A 517 11.20 24.16 11.23
N ARG A 518 12.30 24.67 11.79
CA ARG A 518 12.74 24.32 13.15
C ARG A 518 12.10 25.27 14.16
N VAL A 519 11.54 24.73 15.24
CA VAL A 519 11.00 25.55 16.33
C VAL A 519 12.19 26.12 17.12
N PRO A 520 12.39 27.45 17.17
CA PRO A 520 13.51 28.02 17.89
C PRO A 520 13.37 27.73 19.39
N ALA A 521 14.47 27.32 20.02
CA ALA A 521 14.49 27.08 21.46
C ALA A 521 14.26 28.40 22.22
N PRO A 522 13.39 28.43 23.25
CA PRO A 522 13.20 29.61 24.08
C PRO A 522 14.48 29.93 24.89
N LYS A 523 14.71 31.22 25.19
CA LYS A 523 15.92 31.70 25.89
C LYS A 523 16.17 31.04 27.25
N ARG A 524 15.12 30.52 27.90
CA ARG A 524 15.19 29.75 29.14
C ARG A 524 14.28 28.54 28.98
N GLU A 525 14.85 27.41 28.57
CA GLU A 525 14.17 26.14 28.43
C GLU A 525 14.68 25.16 29.51
N SER A 526 13.77 24.44 30.18
CA SER A 526 14.18 23.34 31.04
C SER A 526 14.57 22.13 30.18
N ALA A 527 15.46 21.26 30.67
CA ALA A 527 15.87 20.08 29.90
C ALA A 527 14.68 19.19 29.51
N ALA A 528 13.68 19.05 30.39
CA ALA A 528 12.46 18.30 30.10
C ALA A 528 11.61 18.95 28.98
N ALA A 529 11.49 20.28 28.99
CA ALA A 529 10.81 21.01 27.91
C ALA A 529 11.56 20.87 26.57
N ALA A 530 12.91 20.91 26.61
CA ALA A 530 13.74 20.69 25.43
C ALA A 530 13.52 19.30 24.83
N VAL A 531 13.52 18.23 25.65
CA VAL A 531 13.25 16.86 25.17
C VAL A 531 11.85 16.76 24.56
N ALA A 532 10.82 17.35 25.18
CA ALA A 532 9.45 17.32 24.65
C ALA A 532 9.34 18.03 23.29
N ARG A 533 9.95 19.23 23.16
CA ARG A 533 10.00 19.95 21.87
C ARG A 533 10.70 19.11 20.80
N LEU A 534 11.86 18.54 21.13
CA LEU A 534 12.64 17.72 20.21
C LEU A 534 11.94 16.42 19.81
N ALA A 535 11.17 15.79 20.71
CA ALA A 535 10.32 14.65 20.39
C ALA A 535 9.20 15.03 19.39
N GLY A 536 8.59 16.21 19.56
CA GLY A 536 7.67 16.77 18.58
C GLY A 536 8.32 17.00 17.21
N GLU A 537 9.55 17.53 17.18
CA GLU A 537 10.31 17.70 15.93
C GLU A 537 10.65 16.36 15.26
N LEU A 538 11.06 15.34 16.03
CA LEU A 538 11.31 13.99 15.49
C LEU A 538 10.07 13.40 14.82
N THR A 539 8.90 13.55 15.45
CA THR A 539 7.62 13.08 14.91
C THR A 539 7.27 13.79 13.60
N ALA A 540 7.45 15.11 13.55
CA ALA A 540 7.20 15.89 12.34
C ALA A 540 8.16 15.50 11.19
N LEU A 541 9.45 15.31 11.49
CA LEU A 541 10.45 14.87 10.51
C LEU A 541 10.19 13.47 9.98
N ALA A 542 9.79 12.54 10.87
CA ALA A 542 9.39 11.19 10.48
C ALA A 542 8.20 11.22 9.51
N GLY A 543 7.13 11.96 9.84
CA GLY A 543 5.96 12.08 8.97
C GLY A 543 6.31 12.72 7.61
N MET A 544 7.24 13.70 7.58
CA MET A 544 7.71 14.29 6.33
C MET A 544 8.47 13.30 5.44
N LEU A 545 9.36 12.48 6.02
CA LEU A 545 10.05 11.44 5.25
C LEU A 545 9.11 10.35 4.79
N GLU A 546 8.20 9.89 5.65
CA GLU A 546 7.22 8.86 5.29
C GLU A 546 6.34 9.33 4.13
N THR A 547 5.82 10.55 4.19
CA THR A 547 4.98 11.11 3.11
C THR A 547 5.75 11.27 1.80
N SER A 548 7.05 11.59 1.86
CA SER A 548 7.83 11.96 0.67
C SER A 548 8.61 10.79 0.06
N PHE A 549 8.95 9.76 0.85
CA PHE A 549 9.90 8.72 0.49
C PHE A 549 9.51 7.31 0.98
N SER A 550 8.24 7.07 1.31
CA SER A 550 7.74 5.73 1.66
C SER A 550 8.02 4.70 0.57
N GLU A 551 7.88 5.05 -0.70
CA GLU A 551 8.22 4.20 -1.84
C GLU A 551 9.70 3.79 -1.83
N ALA A 552 10.62 4.67 -1.44
CA ALA A 552 12.03 4.33 -1.40
C ALA A 552 12.39 3.42 -0.21
N ALA A 553 11.56 3.39 0.83
CA ALA A 553 11.84 2.61 2.03
C ALA A 553 11.69 1.08 1.84
N SER A 554 10.90 0.63 0.85
CA SER A 554 10.84 -0.80 0.47
C SER A 554 12.17 -1.32 -0.04
N ASP A 555 12.93 -0.44 -0.71
CA ASP A 555 14.22 -0.77 -1.34
C ASP A 555 15.42 -0.22 -0.55
N ASP A 556 15.22 0.02 0.74
CA ASP A 556 16.25 0.52 1.65
C ASP A 556 16.90 1.85 1.21
N PHE A 557 16.10 2.74 0.64
CA PHE A 557 16.51 4.00 0.03
C PHE A 557 17.52 3.84 -1.11
N ARG A 558 17.56 2.66 -1.75
CA ARG A 558 18.28 2.46 -3.00
C ARG A 558 17.41 2.88 -4.16
N LEU A 559 18.00 3.58 -5.11
CA LEU A 559 17.30 3.91 -6.34
C LEU A 559 17.10 2.67 -7.21
N LEU A 560 15.90 2.55 -7.74
CA LEU A 560 15.61 1.58 -8.78
C LEU A 560 16.31 1.98 -10.09
N PRO A 561 16.66 1.00 -10.96
CA PRO A 561 17.29 1.28 -12.25
C PRO A 561 16.62 2.35 -13.12
N PRO A 562 15.28 2.40 -13.30
CA PRO A 562 14.64 3.43 -14.12
C PRO A 562 14.80 4.83 -13.54
N ASP A 563 14.73 4.98 -12.22
CA ASP A 563 14.92 6.28 -11.55
C ASP A 563 16.36 6.77 -11.66
N ALA A 564 17.32 5.85 -11.54
CA ALA A 564 18.73 6.14 -11.75
C ALA A 564 19.02 6.55 -13.21
N ALA A 565 18.38 5.87 -14.18
CA ALA A 565 18.48 6.21 -15.60
C ALA A 565 17.87 7.59 -15.90
N LEU A 566 16.70 7.90 -15.34
CA LEU A 566 16.06 9.21 -15.48
C LEU A 566 16.95 10.35 -14.97
N LEU A 567 17.66 10.14 -13.85
CA LEU A 567 18.64 11.10 -13.34
C LEU A 567 19.87 11.25 -14.24
N SER A 568 20.40 10.15 -14.78
CA SER A 568 21.53 10.23 -15.71
C SER A 568 21.16 10.91 -17.03
N ASP A 569 19.89 10.78 -17.44
CA ASP A 569 19.34 11.35 -18.67
C ASP A 569 18.64 12.70 -18.45
N ASP A 570 19.07 13.50 -17.46
CA ASP A 570 18.61 14.88 -17.21
C ASP A 570 18.63 15.78 -18.46
N HIS A 571 19.50 15.46 -19.42
CA HIS A 571 19.55 16.16 -20.71
C HIS A 571 18.24 16.11 -21.50
N LEU A 572 17.45 15.03 -21.39
CA LEU A 572 16.15 14.91 -22.05
C LEU A 572 15.11 15.87 -21.44
N LEU A 573 15.10 16.01 -20.10
CA LEU A 573 14.25 16.97 -19.40
C LEU A 573 14.59 18.41 -19.80
N ARG A 574 15.88 18.72 -19.92
CA ARG A 574 16.36 20.03 -20.38
C ARG A 574 16.06 20.29 -21.85
N LEU A 575 16.13 19.25 -22.69
CA LEU A 575 15.74 19.34 -24.08
C LEU A 575 14.25 19.68 -24.21
N GLY A 576 13.39 18.98 -23.46
CA GLY A 576 11.96 19.29 -23.39
C GLY A 576 11.69 20.71 -22.87
N LEU A 577 12.39 21.14 -21.81
CA LEU A 577 12.30 22.52 -21.30
C LEU A 577 12.67 23.55 -22.37
N SER A 578 13.76 23.33 -23.12
CA SER A 578 14.20 24.21 -24.21
C SER A 578 13.18 24.30 -25.35
N GLN A 579 12.54 23.18 -25.69
CA GLN A 579 11.46 23.14 -26.68
C GLN A 579 10.24 23.94 -26.20
N LEU A 580 9.87 23.84 -24.91
CA LEU A 580 8.85 24.68 -24.29
C LEU A 580 9.26 26.15 -24.32
N ASP A 581 10.44 26.51 -23.83
CA ASP A 581 10.91 27.90 -23.79
C ASP A 581 10.88 28.57 -25.19
N THR A 582 11.14 27.81 -26.26
CA THR A 582 11.04 28.30 -27.64
C THR A 582 9.62 28.73 -28.01
N VAL A 583 8.61 27.92 -27.73
CA VAL A 583 7.21 28.28 -28.04
C VAL A 583 6.67 29.34 -27.08
N LEU A 584 7.09 29.30 -25.81
CA LEU A 584 6.69 30.27 -24.80
C LEU A 584 7.23 31.67 -25.10
N ALA A 585 8.46 31.79 -25.58
CA ALA A 585 9.04 33.07 -25.97
C ALA A 585 8.23 33.75 -27.08
N GLU A 586 7.79 32.97 -28.09
CA GLU A 586 6.94 33.47 -29.17
C GLU A 586 5.53 33.85 -28.68
N LEU A 587 4.94 33.06 -27.77
CA LEU A 587 3.63 33.36 -27.18
C LEU A 587 3.68 34.57 -26.23
N ALA A 588 4.75 34.73 -25.46
CA ALA A 588 4.92 35.85 -24.52
C ALA A 588 5.15 37.19 -25.24
N ALA A 589 5.64 37.16 -26.48
CA ALA A 589 5.77 38.34 -27.32
C ALA A 589 4.43 38.87 -27.88
N ALA A 590 3.33 38.10 -27.73
CA ALA A 590 2.02 38.49 -28.22
C ALA A 590 1.37 39.59 -27.36
N PRO A 591 0.73 40.61 -27.96
CA PRO A 591 -0.02 41.62 -27.22
C PRO A 591 -1.13 41.01 -26.35
N GLY A 592 -1.12 41.32 -25.05
CA GLY A 592 -2.06 40.79 -24.08
C GLY A 592 -1.65 39.46 -23.43
N ALA A 593 -0.48 38.90 -23.76
CA ALA A 593 0.03 37.71 -23.09
C ALA A 593 0.31 37.96 -21.59
N PRO A 594 0.04 36.98 -20.71
CA PRO A 594 0.40 37.08 -19.29
C PRO A 594 1.92 37.14 -19.13
N THR A 595 2.38 37.91 -18.15
CA THR A 595 3.81 37.99 -17.83
C THR A 595 4.33 36.62 -17.37
N SER A 596 5.41 36.16 -18.01
CA SER A 596 6.15 34.97 -17.57
C SER A 596 7.26 35.41 -16.60
N LYS A 597 7.33 34.80 -15.43
CA LYS A 597 8.41 35.00 -14.43
C LYS A 597 9.44 33.88 -14.44
N ALA A 598 9.40 33.03 -15.47
CA ALA A 598 9.98 31.72 -15.39
C ALA A 598 11.52 31.76 -15.50
N ALA A 599 12.23 31.39 -14.44
CA ALA A 599 13.68 31.44 -14.39
C ALA A 599 14.32 30.29 -15.20
N THR A 600 15.55 30.48 -15.71
CA THR A 600 16.32 29.42 -16.34
C THR A 600 17.03 28.59 -15.26
N PRO A 601 16.76 27.28 -15.15
CA PRO A 601 17.34 26.47 -14.08
C PRO A 601 18.84 26.22 -14.32
N ALA A 602 19.63 26.29 -13.25
CA ALA A 602 21.04 25.94 -13.29
C ALA A 602 21.25 24.45 -13.67
N ARG A 603 22.44 24.12 -14.19
CA ARG A 603 22.81 22.72 -14.44
C ARG A 603 23.04 21.98 -13.13
N GLY A 604 22.53 20.75 -13.04
CA GLY A 604 22.72 19.89 -11.87
C GLY A 604 21.85 20.23 -10.65
N ASP A 605 20.83 21.09 -10.82
CA ASP A 605 19.84 21.39 -9.78
C ASP A 605 18.45 20.84 -10.21
N PRO A 606 18.08 19.62 -9.78
CA PRO A 606 16.79 19.00 -10.08
C PRO A 606 15.60 19.78 -9.50
N GLN A 607 15.80 20.49 -8.38
CA GLN A 607 14.72 21.27 -7.76
C GLN A 607 14.41 22.51 -8.58
N ALA A 608 15.44 23.24 -9.02
CA ALA A 608 15.27 24.37 -9.92
C ALA A 608 14.66 23.92 -11.25
N LEU A 609 15.09 22.78 -11.80
CA LEU A 609 14.55 22.23 -13.05
C LEU A 609 13.05 21.90 -12.92
N ARG A 610 12.67 21.18 -11.87
CA ARG A 610 11.27 20.86 -11.55
C ARG A 610 10.41 22.11 -11.41
N MET A 611 10.89 23.11 -10.67
CA MET A 611 10.17 24.39 -10.53
C MET A 611 10.01 25.09 -11.87
N ALA A 612 11.07 25.16 -12.67
CA ALA A 612 11.01 25.74 -14.01
C ALA A 612 9.95 25.02 -14.86
N LEU A 613 9.97 23.69 -14.94
CA LEU A 613 8.99 22.91 -15.68
C LEU A 613 7.55 23.16 -15.23
N GLN A 614 7.30 23.20 -13.91
CA GLN A 614 5.98 23.47 -13.35
C GLN A 614 5.50 24.88 -13.74
N GLU A 615 6.35 25.90 -13.64
CA GLU A 615 5.99 27.27 -14.03
C GLU A 615 5.60 27.36 -15.51
N ARG A 616 6.28 26.63 -16.39
CA ARG A 616 5.93 26.57 -17.83
C ARG A 616 4.59 25.86 -18.06
N ALA A 617 4.37 24.76 -17.35
CA ALA A 617 3.10 24.02 -17.43
C ALA A 617 1.93 24.89 -16.95
N ASP A 618 2.07 25.57 -15.81
CA ASP A 618 1.07 26.46 -15.25
C ASP A 618 0.78 27.66 -16.18
N TRP A 619 1.81 28.24 -16.79
CA TRP A 619 1.66 29.36 -17.72
C TRP A 619 0.96 28.94 -19.02
N LEU A 620 1.28 27.76 -19.57
CA LEU A 620 0.56 27.22 -20.74
C LEU A 620 -0.88 26.90 -20.43
N GLU A 621 -1.15 26.32 -19.27
CA GLU A 621 -2.52 26.07 -18.85
C GLU A 621 -3.28 27.38 -18.71
N LEU A 622 -2.66 28.42 -18.13
CA LEU A 622 -3.25 29.75 -18.06
C LEU A 622 -3.61 30.28 -19.46
N LEU A 623 -2.70 30.12 -20.43
CA LEU A 623 -2.92 30.54 -21.81
C LEU A 623 -4.05 29.79 -22.52
N THR A 624 -4.31 28.52 -22.20
CA THR A 624 -5.44 27.79 -22.80
C THR A 624 -6.81 28.41 -22.50
N ARG A 625 -6.87 29.30 -21.51
CA ARG A 625 -8.07 30.04 -21.11
C ARG A 625 -8.21 31.39 -21.82
N TYR A 626 -7.22 31.80 -22.61
CA TYR A 626 -7.26 33.05 -23.36
C TYR A 626 -8.05 32.86 -24.65
N ARG A 627 -8.83 33.89 -25.01
CA ARG A 627 -9.46 33.95 -26.33
C ARG A 627 -8.47 34.58 -27.30
N ILE A 628 -8.36 34.00 -28.49
CA ILE A 628 -7.53 34.57 -29.55
C ILE A 628 -8.42 35.39 -30.47
N GLU A 629 -8.14 36.68 -30.57
CA GLU A 629 -8.84 37.59 -31.47
C GLU A 629 -7.92 38.07 -32.58
N THR A 630 -8.41 37.98 -33.82
CA THR A 630 -7.78 38.56 -34.99
C THR A 630 -8.50 39.88 -35.28
N PRO A 631 -7.84 41.04 -35.18
CA PRO A 631 -8.49 42.31 -35.43
C PRO A 631 -9.01 42.37 -36.87
N PRO A 632 -10.24 42.84 -37.12
CA PRO A 632 -10.80 42.93 -38.46
C PRO A 632 -10.08 44.04 -39.24
N GLY A 633 -9.30 43.67 -40.26
CA GLY A 633 -8.69 44.60 -41.22
C GLY A 633 -7.16 44.64 -41.31
N ALA A 634 -6.46 43.58 -40.90
CA ALA A 634 -5.01 43.41 -41.15
C ALA A 634 -4.74 42.50 -42.36
#